data_AF-A0A925UIF5-F1
#
_entry.id   AF-A0A925UIF5-F1
#
_cell.length_a   1.000
_cell.length_b   1.000
_cell.length_c   1.000
_cell.angle_alpha   90.00
_cell.angle_beta   90.00
_cell.angle_gamma   90.00
#
_symmetry.space_group_name_H-M   'P 1'
#
loop_
_entity.id
_entity.type
_entity.pdbx_description
1 polymer ?
#
loop_
_entity_poly.entity_id
_entity_poly.type
_entity_poly.pdbx_seq_one_letter_code
_entity_poly.pdbx_strand_id
1 'polypeptide(L)'
;MFGKLRVWDTEHNNGVLIYLLLAEHAIEIVADRGLAKRVDAAEWQRIAAAMSAAFKAGQFEAGLEQAVDAVDALLAKHFPLAAGEANPNELPDAPYVR
;
A
#
# COMPACT_ATOMS: atom_id res chain seq x y z
N MET A 1 2.89 -17.95 -3.39
CA MET A 1 3.14 -17.86 -1.94
C MET A 1 2.77 -16.45 -1.48
N PHE A 2 1.48 -16.08 -1.56
CA PHE A 2 0.97 -14.73 -1.25
C PHE A 2 0.00 -14.74 -0.05
N GLY A 3 -0.63 -15.91 0.20
CA GLY A 3 -1.53 -16.20 1.32
C GLY A 3 -0.92 -16.23 2.73
N LYS A 4 0.38 -15.94 2.93
CA LYS A 4 1.04 -16.10 4.23
C LYS A 4 1.11 -14.84 5.11
N LEU A 5 1.04 -13.63 4.54
CA LEU A 5 1.20 -12.38 5.32
C LEU A 5 -0.12 -11.83 5.88
N ARG A 6 -1.28 -12.37 5.49
CA ARG A 6 -2.63 -12.01 6.00
C ARG A 6 -2.89 -10.50 6.16
N VAL A 7 -2.29 -9.67 5.31
CA VAL A 7 -2.49 -8.20 5.33
C VAL A 7 -3.95 -7.82 4.94
N TRP A 8 -4.74 -8.78 4.45
CA TRP A 8 -6.17 -8.68 4.13
C TRP A 8 -7.12 -9.02 5.28
N ASP A 9 -6.63 -9.20 6.52
CA ASP A 9 -7.43 -9.58 7.69
C ASP A 9 -7.46 -8.44 8.73
N THR A 10 -7.64 -7.21 8.24
CA THR A 10 -7.91 -6.02 9.08
C THR A 10 -9.40 -5.97 9.41
N GLU A 11 -9.78 -5.47 10.58
CA GLU A 11 -11.19 -5.43 11.03
C GLU A 11 -12.08 -4.66 10.03
N HIS A 12 -11.49 -3.71 9.31
CA HIS A 12 -12.15 -2.83 8.34
C HIS A 12 -11.93 -3.23 6.87
N ASN A 13 -11.19 -4.32 6.61
CA ASN A 13 -10.76 -4.76 5.28
C ASN A 13 -10.11 -3.62 4.44
N ASN A 14 -9.29 -2.79 5.09
CA ASN A 14 -8.68 -1.59 4.52
C ASN A 14 -7.14 -1.69 4.41
N GLY A 15 -6.57 -2.88 4.51
CA GLY A 15 -5.13 -3.10 4.37
C GLY A 15 -4.62 -2.90 2.93
N VAL A 16 -3.41 -2.36 2.80
CA VAL A 16 -2.66 -2.29 1.53
C VAL A 16 -1.26 -2.87 1.75
N LEU A 17 -0.84 -3.77 0.86
CA LEU A 17 0.51 -4.34 0.83
C LEU A 17 1.25 -3.82 -0.39
N ILE A 18 2.35 -3.10 -0.16
CA ILE A 18 3.34 -2.76 -1.18
C ILE A 18 4.45 -3.81 -1.11
N TYR A 19 4.64 -4.56 -2.19
CA TYR A 19 5.65 -5.61 -2.29
C TYR A 19 6.71 -5.23 -3.33
N LEU A 20 7.98 -5.26 -2.90
CA LEU A 20 9.14 -4.86 -3.70
C LEU A 20 10.05 -6.07 -3.95
N LEU A 21 10.14 -6.48 -5.21
CA LEU A 21 11.07 -7.51 -5.67
C LEU A 21 12.29 -6.82 -6.27
N LEU A 22 13.25 -6.46 -5.41
CA LEU A 22 14.46 -5.75 -5.85
C LEU A 22 15.32 -6.56 -6.82
N ALA A 23 15.32 -7.90 -6.74
CA ALA A 23 16.06 -8.75 -7.66
C ALA A 23 15.42 -8.83 -9.06
N GLU A 24 14.09 -8.74 -9.13
CA GLU A 24 13.31 -8.87 -10.37
C GLU A 24 12.89 -7.50 -10.95
N HIS A 25 13.23 -6.41 -10.26
CA HIS A 25 12.79 -5.04 -10.58
C HIS A 25 11.26 -4.94 -10.70
N ALA A 26 10.54 -5.70 -9.88
CA ALA A 26 9.09 -5.79 -9.90
C ALA A 26 8.47 -5.16 -8.65
N ILE A 27 7.32 -4.50 -8.84
CA ILE A 27 6.55 -3.82 -7.80
C ILE A 27 5.12 -4.35 -7.90
N GLU A 28 4.59 -4.82 -6.79
CA GLU A 28 3.20 -5.26 -6.69
C GLU A 28 2.50 -4.49 -5.57
N ILE A 29 1.34 -3.91 -5.87
CA ILE A 29 0.48 -3.26 -4.87
C ILE A 29 -0.79 -4.10 -4.75
N VAL A 30 -1.02 -4.66 -3.57
CA VAL A 30 -2.17 -5.51 -3.27
C VAL A 30 -3.05 -4.79 -2.25
N ALA A 31 -4.20 -4.31 -2.69
CA ALA A 31 -5.21 -3.73 -1.83
C ALA A 31 -6.24 -4.78 -1.40
N ASP A 32 -6.71 -4.69 -0.16
CA ASP A 32 -7.81 -5.53 0.32
C ASP A 32 -9.13 -5.18 -0.40
N ARG A 33 -10.10 -6.09 -0.33
CA ARG A 33 -11.43 -6.04 -0.94
C ARG A 33 -12.18 -4.74 -0.63
N GLY A 34 -11.96 -4.12 0.53
CA GLY A 34 -12.57 -2.86 0.89
C GLY A 34 -12.07 -1.68 0.04
N LEU A 35 -10.76 -1.59 -0.20
CA LEU A 35 -10.17 -0.58 -1.10
C LEU A 35 -10.36 -0.95 -2.57
N ALA A 36 -10.17 -2.22 -2.94
CA ALA A 36 -10.29 -2.66 -4.32
C ALA A 36 -11.68 -2.40 -4.93
N LYS A 37 -12.73 -2.30 -4.09
CA LYS A 37 -14.08 -1.90 -4.52
C LYS A 37 -14.29 -0.39 -4.63
N ARG A 38 -13.45 0.42 -4.00
CA ARG A 38 -13.61 1.88 -3.86
C ARG A 38 -12.60 2.69 -4.68
N VAL A 39 -11.45 2.09 -4.99
CA VAL A 39 -10.35 2.71 -5.72
C VAL A 39 -10.15 1.98 -7.04
N ASP A 40 -10.14 2.75 -8.13
CA ASP A 40 -9.98 2.21 -9.48
C ASP A 40 -8.58 1.61 -9.70
N ALA A 41 -8.51 0.57 -10.52
CA ALA A 41 -7.25 -0.06 -10.94
C ALA A 41 -6.24 0.95 -11.53
N ALA A 42 -6.73 1.99 -12.21
CA ALA A 42 -5.90 3.05 -12.78
C ALA A 42 -5.13 3.84 -11.72
N GLU A 43 -5.70 4.02 -10.53
CA GLU A 43 -5.03 4.70 -9.42
C GLU A 43 -3.80 3.91 -8.95
N TRP A 44 -4.00 2.61 -8.71
CA TRP A 44 -2.94 1.69 -8.32
C TRP A 44 -1.84 1.60 -9.37
N GLN A 45 -2.23 1.58 -10.66
CA GLN A 45 -1.28 1.61 -11.77
C GLN A 45 -0.46 2.91 -11.80
N ARG A 46 -1.06 4.06 -11.49
CA ARG A 46 -0.32 5.34 -11.41
C ARG A 46 0.70 5.33 -10.28
N ILE A 47 0.33 4.82 -9.10
CA ILE A 47 1.26 4.70 -7.96
C ILE A 47 2.42 3.77 -8.33
N ALA A 48 2.13 2.59 -8.86
CA ALA A 48 3.17 1.64 -9.28
C ALA A 48 4.09 2.20 -10.37
N ALA A 49 3.53 2.96 -11.34
CA ALA A 49 4.31 3.60 -12.39
C ALA A 49 5.23 4.71 -11.86
N ALA A 50 4.75 5.53 -10.92
CA ALA A 50 5.56 6.57 -10.27
C ALA A 50 6.72 5.95 -9.47
N MET A 51 6.45 4.89 -8.70
CA MET A 51 7.50 4.13 -8.01
C MET A 51 8.52 3.55 -8.98
N SER A 52 8.06 2.94 -10.08
CA SER A 52 8.95 2.37 -11.10
C SER A 52 9.85 3.44 -11.72
N ALA A 53 9.33 4.64 -11.98
CA ALA A 53 10.11 5.75 -12.51
C ALA A 53 11.18 6.22 -11.52
N ALA A 54 10.81 6.39 -10.24
CA ALA A 54 11.75 6.76 -9.18
C ALA A 54 12.86 5.71 -9.00
N PHE A 55 12.50 4.42 -9.03
CA PHE A 55 13.47 3.33 -8.88
C PHE A 55 14.44 3.27 -10.06
N LYS A 56 13.96 3.49 -11.30
CA LYS A 56 14.83 3.61 -12.48
C LYS A 56 15.79 4.79 -12.38
N ALA A 57 15.42 5.85 -11.68
CA ALA A 57 16.28 7.00 -11.40
C ALA A 57 17.22 6.80 -10.18
N GLY A 58 17.19 5.62 -9.53
CA GLY A 58 17.95 5.35 -8.30
C GLY A 58 17.38 6.03 -7.05
N GLN A 59 16.18 6.62 -7.15
CA GLN A 59 15.51 7.37 -6.09
C GLN A 59 14.56 6.45 -5.30
N PHE A 60 15.10 5.39 -4.70
CA PHE A 60 14.30 4.36 -4.03
C PHE A 60 13.51 4.90 -2.84
N GLU A 61 14.17 5.64 -1.95
CA GLU A 61 13.56 6.20 -0.74
C GLU A 61 12.40 7.15 -1.10
N ALA A 62 12.66 8.13 -1.97
CA ALA A 62 11.64 9.06 -2.43
C ALA A 62 10.49 8.37 -3.18
N GLY A 63 10.79 7.33 -3.97
CA GLY A 63 9.77 6.55 -4.67
C GLY A 63 8.87 5.76 -3.71
N LEU A 64 9.43 5.24 -2.63
CA LEU A 64 8.67 4.52 -1.60
C LEU A 64 7.85 5.47 -0.74
N GLU A 65 8.43 6.60 -0.30
CA GLU A 65 7.75 7.64 0.47
C GLU A 65 6.51 8.16 -0.28
N GLN A 66 6.68 8.52 -1.56
CA GLN A 66 5.57 8.95 -2.41
C GLN A 66 4.46 7.91 -2.55
N ALA A 67 4.82 6.62 -2.56
CA ALA A 67 3.82 5.56 -2.63
C ALA A 67 3.06 5.40 -1.33
N VAL A 68 3.76 5.45 -0.19
CA VAL A 68 3.14 5.42 1.13
C VAL A 68 2.19 6.61 1.30
N ASP A 69 2.62 7.82 0.95
CA ASP A 69 1.79 9.03 1.00
C ASP A 69 0.54 8.92 0.10
N ALA A 70 0.71 8.38 -1.11
CA ALA A 70 -0.42 8.19 -2.02
C ALA A 70 -1.42 7.17 -1.49
N VAL A 71 -0.93 6.08 -0.87
CA VAL A 71 -1.78 5.08 -0.22
C VAL A 71 -2.50 5.67 0.99
N ASP A 72 -1.80 6.42 1.84
CA ASP A 72 -2.38 7.09 3.00
C ASP A 72 -3.50 8.06 2.60
N ALA A 73 -3.28 8.87 1.56
CA ALA A 73 -4.30 9.77 1.02
C ALA A 73 -5.55 9.02 0.52
N LEU A 74 -5.38 7.84 -0.09
CA LEU A 74 -6.50 7.00 -0.52
C LEU A 74 -7.25 6.41 0.68
N LEU A 75 -6.53 5.96 1.71
CA LEU A 75 -7.11 5.45 2.94
C LEU A 75 -7.92 6.53 3.65
N ALA A 76 -7.34 7.71 3.87
CA ALA A 76 -8.01 8.84 4.50
C ALA A 76 -9.28 9.28 3.75
N LYS A 77 -9.26 9.21 2.41
CA LYS A 77 -10.42 9.56 1.58
C LYS A 77 -11.55 8.55 1.67
N HIS A 78 -11.23 7.25 1.68
CA HIS A 78 -12.24 6.18 1.55
C HIS A 78 -12.64 5.54 2.88
N PHE A 79 -11.81 5.69 3.92
CA PHE A 79 -12.01 5.19 5.28
C PHE A 79 -11.64 6.29 6.29
N PRO A 80 -12.33 7.45 6.27
CA PRO A 80 -12.07 8.49 7.25
C PRO A 80 -12.42 8.00 8.65
N LEU A 81 -11.53 8.24 9.60
CA LEU A 81 -11.78 8.01 11.03
C LEU A 81 -12.91 8.92 11.51
N ALA A 82 -13.95 8.35 12.11
CA ALA A 82 -15.00 9.14 12.73
C ALA A 82 -14.51 9.82 14.02
N ALA A 83 -15.14 10.92 14.39
CA ALA A 83 -14.82 11.62 15.62
C ALA A 83 -15.05 10.69 16.84
N GLY A 84 -13.98 10.41 17.59
CA GLY A 84 -14.02 9.52 18.76
C GLY A 84 -13.76 8.05 18.47
N GLU A 85 -13.50 7.67 17.21
CA GLU A 85 -13.12 6.32 16.81
C GLU A 85 -11.63 6.07 17.09
N ALA A 86 -11.31 4.90 17.63
CA ALA A 86 -9.93 4.51 17.90
C ALA A 86 -9.29 3.98 16.60
N ASN A 87 -8.04 4.37 16.35
CA ASN A 87 -7.22 3.81 15.27
C ASN A 87 -6.07 2.98 15.88
N PRO A 88 -6.34 1.75 16.37
CA PRO A 88 -5.27 0.90 16.88
C PRO A 88 -4.35 0.51 15.72
N ASN A 89 -3.06 0.36 16.00
CA ASN A 89 -2.15 -0.13 14.98
C ASN A 89 -2.39 -1.64 14.73
N GLU A 90 -3.16 -1.96 13.69
CA GLU A 90 -3.53 -3.33 13.33
C GLU A 90 -2.40 -4.09 12.60
N LEU A 91 -1.42 -3.39 12.01
CA LEU A 91 -0.32 -3.98 11.22
C LEU A 91 1.03 -3.38 11.65
N PRO A 92 2.11 -4.17 11.75
CA PRO A 92 3.41 -3.63 12.13
C PRO A 92 3.95 -2.65 11.06
N ASP A 93 4.51 -1.52 11.52
CA ASP A 93 5.06 -0.48 10.63
C ASP A 93 6.41 -0.86 10.00
N ALA A 94 7.06 -1.90 10.52
CA ALA A 94 8.37 -2.34 10.05
C ALA A 94 8.23 -3.13 8.74
N PRO A 95 9.07 -2.84 7.71
CA PRO A 95 9.07 -3.61 6.49
C PRO A 95 9.44 -5.07 6.76
N TYR A 96 8.74 -5.99 6.12
CA TYR A 96 9.09 -7.40 6.17
C TYR A 96 10.21 -7.69 5.15
N VAL A 97 11.42 -7.96 5.66
CA VAL A 97 12.59 -8.29 4.83
C VAL A 97 12.89 -9.79 4.97
N ARG A 98 12.97 -10.49 3.84
CA ARG A 98 13.33 -11.91 3.79
C ARG A 98 14.24 -12.24 2.62
#